data_AF-A0A1G9NXB0-F1
#
_entry.id   AF-A0A1G9NXB0-F1
#
_cell.length_a   1.000
_cell.length_b   1.000
_cell.length_c   1.000
_cell.angle_alpha   90.00
_cell.angle_beta   90.00
_cell.angle_gamma   90.00
#
_symmetry.space_group_name_H-M   'P 1'
#
loop_
_entity.id
_entity.type
_entity.pdbx_description
1 polymer ?
#
loop_
_entity_poly.entity_id
_entity_poly.type
_entity_poly.pdbx_seq_one_letter_code
_entity_poly.pdbx_strand_id
1 'polypeptide(L)'
;APYKRTNSELEAWSFINHISLLYFYGIVKALRENELTEKYSPEDILSIGKNIYRVREHYHSEDNRISEVPKKELDLLTCLGVNLL
;
A
#
# COMPACT_ATOMS: atom_id res chain seq x y z
N ALA A 1 4.61 -26.01 24.85
CA ALA A 1 3.96 -24.75 25.29
C ALA A 1 3.83 -23.85 24.07
N PRO A 2 2.68 -23.22 23.81
CA PRO A 2 2.51 -22.39 22.62
C PRO A 2 3.49 -21.22 22.71
N TYR A 3 4.18 -20.96 21.61
CA TYR A 3 5.18 -19.92 21.36
C TYR A 3 4.89 -18.63 22.15
N LYS A 4 5.51 -18.48 23.31
CA LYS A 4 5.33 -17.31 24.17
C LYS A 4 6.15 -16.19 23.52
N ARG A 5 5.47 -15.31 22.78
CA ARG A 5 6.11 -14.12 22.20
C ARG A 5 6.81 -13.35 23.32
N THR A 6 8.06 -13.00 23.10
CA THR A 6 8.82 -12.15 24.02
C THR A 6 8.23 -10.74 24.04
N ASN A 7 8.45 -9.99 25.12
CA ASN A 7 7.97 -8.60 25.20
C ASN A 7 8.51 -7.76 24.03
N SER A 8 9.75 -7.98 23.61
CA SER A 8 10.36 -7.31 22.46
C SER A 8 9.64 -7.62 21.14
N GLU A 9 9.18 -8.86 20.93
CA GLU A 9 8.38 -9.22 19.75
C GLU A 9 6.99 -8.54 19.78
N LEU A 10 6.39 -8.41 20.96
CA LEU A 10 5.11 -7.70 21.12
C LEU A 10 5.25 -6.19 20.89
N GLU A 11 6.34 -5.59 21.36
CA GLU A 11 6.68 -4.18 21.11
C GLU A 11 6.92 -3.92 19.63
N ALA A 12 7.74 -4.74 18.97
CA ALA A 12 7.98 -4.64 17.54
C ALA A 12 6.67 -4.80 16.72
N TRP A 13 5.82 -5.75 17.10
CA TRP A 13 4.52 -5.94 16.47
C TRP A 13 3.60 -4.73 16.65
N SER A 14 3.56 -4.16 17.85
CA SER A 14 2.75 -2.98 18.14
C SER A 14 3.23 -1.76 17.36
N PHE A 15 4.56 -1.60 17.22
CA PHE A 15 5.16 -0.54 16.41
C PHE A 15 4.78 -0.67 14.93
N ILE A 16 4.91 -1.86 14.34
CA ILE A 16 4.51 -2.11 12.95
C ILE A 16 3.03 -1.81 12.75
N ASN A 17 2.17 -2.23 13.69
CA ASN A 17 0.73 -1.93 13.62
C ASN A 17 0.45 -0.43 13.70
N HIS A 18 1.16 0.31 14.55
CA HIS A 18 1.00 1.76 14.65
C HIS A 18 1.33 2.46 13.33
N ILE A 19 2.45 2.10 12.70
CA ILE A 19 2.83 2.62 11.39
C ILE A 19 1.81 2.23 10.31
N SER A 20 1.34 0.99 10.34
CA SER A 20 0.33 0.49 9.40
C SER A 20 -0.98 1.29 9.50
N LEU A 21 -1.44 1.58 10.73
CA LEU A 21 -2.61 2.41 10.96
C LEU A 21 -2.41 3.84 10.48
N LEU A 22 -1.23 4.43 10.70
CA LEU A 22 -0.92 5.78 10.23
C LEU A 22 -1.08 5.88 8.70
N TYR A 23 -0.53 4.92 7.95
CA TYR A 23 -0.69 4.88 6.50
C TYR A 23 -2.12 4.59 6.07
N PHE A 24 -2.82 3.68 6.76
CA PHE A 24 -4.23 3.38 6.47
C PHE A 24 -5.11 4.62 6.63
N TYR A 25 -4.96 5.38 7.73
CA TYR A 25 -5.67 6.63 7.91
C TYR A 25 -5.25 7.71 6.91
N GLY A 26 -4.03 7.65 6.39
CA GLY A 26 -3.60 8.45 5.24
C GLY A 26 -4.48 8.20 4.00
N ILE A 27 -4.77 6.94 3.69
CA ILE A 27 -5.67 6.56 2.58
C ILE A 27 -7.10 7.05 2.85
N VAL A 28 -7.63 6.82 4.05
CA VAL A 28 -8.97 7.29 4.44
C VAL A 28 -9.08 8.81 4.27
N LYS A 29 -8.08 9.55 4.73
CA LYS A 29 -8.02 11.01 4.60
C LYS A 29 -7.99 11.42 3.13
N ALA A 30 -7.12 10.82 2.31
CA ALA A 30 -7.00 11.13 0.90
C ALA A 30 -8.30 10.86 0.11
N LEU A 31 -8.98 9.75 0.40
CA LEU A 31 -10.30 9.46 -0.20
C LEU A 31 -11.33 10.52 0.17
N ARG A 32 -11.36 10.96 1.44
CA ARG A 32 -12.28 11.98 1.90
C ARG A 32 -12.00 13.35 1.28
N GLU A 33 -10.72 13.74 1.19
CA GLU A 33 -10.31 15.03 0.62
C GLU A 33 -10.59 15.13 -0.88
N ASN A 34 -10.66 14.00 -1.59
CA ASN A 34 -11.03 13.93 -3.00
C ASN A 34 -12.51 13.56 -3.23
N GLU A 35 -13.35 13.51 -2.18
CA GLU A 35 -14.77 13.15 -2.26
C GLU A 35 -15.03 11.75 -2.87
N LEU A 36 -14.10 10.81 -2.72
CA LEU A 36 -14.14 9.48 -3.32
C LEU A 36 -14.75 8.40 -2.41
N THR A 37 -15.14 8.74 -1.18
CA THR A 37 -15.62 7.79 -0.16
C THR A 37 -16.91 7.06 -0.52
N GLU A 38 -17.72 7.59 -1.44
CA GLU A 38 -18.92 6.90 -1.92
C GLU A 38 -18.61 5.82 -2.97
N LYS A 39 -17.45 5.92 -3.62
CA LYS A 39 -17.07 5.08 -4.77
C LYS A 39 -16.02 4.04 -4.41
N TYR A 40 -15.11 4.38 -3.49
CA TYR A 40 -13.99 3.53 -3.11
C TYR A 40 -13.88 3.42 -1.59
N SER A 41 -13.70 2.20 -1.11
CA SER A 41 -13.25 1.91 0.24
C SER A 41 -11.71 1.96 0.32
N PRO A 42 -11.13 2.21 1.51
CA PRO A 42 -9.69 2.05 1.72
C PRO A 42 -9.17 0.67 1.30
N GLU A 43 -9.97 -0.38 1.51
CA GLU A 43 -9.66 -1.76 1.14
C GLU A 43 -9.53 -1.95 -0.38
N ASP A 44 -10.34 -1.24 -1.17
CA ASP A 44 -10.22 -1.25 -2.64
C ASP A 44 -8.87 -0.69 -3.08
N ILE A 45 -8.42 0.39 -2.44
CA ILE A 45 -7.12 1.02 -2.74
C ILE A 45 -5.96 0.07 -2.38
N LEU A 46 -6.05 -0.60 -1.23
CA LEU A 46 -5.07 -1.63 -0.84
C LEU A 46 -5.05 -2.80 -1.82
N SER A 47 -6.22 -3.22 -2.31
CA SER A 47 -6.34 -4.30 -3.30
C SER A 47 -5.69 -3.94 -4.63
N ILE A 48 -5.88 -2.70 -5.11
CA ILE A 48 -5.20 -2.17 -6.29
C ILE A 48 -3.69 -2.21 -6.08
N GLY A 49 -3.19 -1.62 -4.98
CA GLY A 49 -1.76 -1.55 -4.68
C GLY A 49 -1.10 -2.93 -4.55
N LYS A 50 -1.81 -3.92 -4.02
CA LYS A 50 -1.32 -5.31 -3.90
C LYS A 50 -0.99 -5.94 -5.26
N ASN A 51 -1.68 -5.52 -6.32
CA ASN A 51 -1.46 -6.06 -7.67
C ASN A 51 -0.37 -5.33 -8.47
N ILE A 52 0.29 -4.34 -7.85
CA ILE A 52 1.38 -3.58 -8.46
C ILE A 52 2.70 -4.18 -7.99
N TYR A 53 3.46 -4.74 -8.93
CA TYR A 53 4.72 -5.42 -8.65
C TYR A 53 5.86 -4.77 -9.42
N ARG A 54 7.05 -4.76 -8.82
CA ARG A 54 8.27 -4.42 -9.54
C ARG A 54 8.83 -5.68 -10.20
N VAL A 55 8.94 -5.65 -11.52
CA VAL A 55 9.41 -6.75 -12.37
C VAL A 55 10.81 -6.43 -12.88
N ARG A 56 11.71 -7.41 -12.79
CA ARG A 56 13.03 -7.34 -13.43
C ARG A 56 12.94 -7.93 -14.83
N GLU A 57 13.41 -7.19 -15.82
CA GLU A 57 13.39 -7.61 -17.23
C GLU A 57 14.40 -8.75 -17.47
N HIS A 58 15.57 -8.70 -16.82
CA HIS A 58 16.57 -9.76 -16.84
C HIS A 58 17.13 -10.04 -15.43
N TYR A 59 17.60 -11.28 -15.23
CA TYR A 59 18.19 -11.70 -13.95
C TYR A 59 19.43 -10.87 -13.53
N HIS A 60 20.12 -10.26 -14.50
CA HIS A 60 21.34 -9.48 -14.30
C HIS A 60 21.19 -7.99 -14.64
N SER A 61 19.99 -7.50 -15.00
CA SER A 61 19.78 -6.07 -15.25
C SER A 61 19.41 -5.35 -13.96
N GLU A 62 19.97 -4.15 -13.76
CA GLU A 62 19.50 -3.22 -12.72
C GLU A 62 18.17 -2.55 -13.11
N ASP A 63 17.78 -2.67 -14.38
CA ASP A 63 16.51 -2.16 -14.90
C ASP A 63 15.34 -2.91 -14.29
N ASN A 64 14.60 -2.18 -13.47
CA ASN A 64 13.38 -2.59 -12.83
C ASN A 64 12.23 -1.80 -13.43
N ARG A 65 11.16 -2.49 -13.81
CA ARG A 65 9.94 -1.88 -14.35
C ARG A 65 8.77 -2.21 -13.43
N ILE A 66 7.73 -1.38 -13.46
CA ILE A 66 6.49 -1.69 -12.75
C ILE A 66 5.64 -2.58 -13.67
N SER A 67 4.90 -3.52 -13.09
CA SER A 67 3.90 -4.31 -13.79
C SER A 67 2.89 -3.40 -14.49
N GLU A 68 2.23 -3.90 -15.53
CA GLU A 68 1.19 -3.13 -16.21
C GLU A 68 0.06 -2.78 -15.22
N VAL A 69 -0.29 -1.48 -15.15
CA VAL A 69 -1.37 -0.96 -14.32
C VAL A 69 -2.41 -0.31 -15.23
N PRO A 70 -3.70 -0.66 -15.11
CA PRO A 70 -4.77 0.01 -15.85
C PRO A 70 -4.74 1.52 -15.63
N LYS A 71 -4.91 2.31 -16.70
CA LYS A 71 -4.87 3.78 -16.62
C LYS A 71 -5.79 4.36 -15.55
N LYS A 72 -7.01 3.82 -15.41
CA LYS A 72 -7.99 4.23 -14.38
C LYS A 72 -7.44 4.09 -12.95
N GLU A 73 -6.60 3.10 -12.68
CA GLU A 73 -6.01 2.83 -11.37
C GLU A 73 -4.82 3.74 -11.14
N LEU A 74 -4.02 4.00 -12.17
CA LEU A 74 -2.94 4.98 -12.12
C LEU A 74 -3.46 6.40 -11.86
N ASP A 75 -4.52 6.80 -12.56
CA ASP A 75 -5.17 8.10 -12.40
C ASP A 75 -5.73 8.25 -10.97
N LEU A 76 -6.37 7.19 -10.44
CA LEU A 76 -6.85 7.13 -9.07
C LEU A 76 -5.71 7.27 -8.06
N LEU A 77 -4.64 6.50 -8.20
CA LEU A 77 -3.48 6.55 -7.28
C LEU A 77 -2.79 7.91 -7.30
N THR A 78 -2.66 8.52 -8.49
CA THR A 78 -2.12 9.87 -8.66
C THR A 78 -3.00 10.90 -7.95
N CYS A 79 -4.33 10.81 -8.09
CA CYS A 79 -5.29 11.66 -7.38
C CYS A 79 -5.18 11.53 -5.86
N LEU A 80 -4.88 10.33 -5.35
CA LEU A 80 -4.66 10.07 -3.93
C LEU A 80 -3.25 10.47 -3.44
N GLY A 81 -2.42 11.07 -4.30
CA GLY A 81 -1.06 11.50 -3.95
C GLY A 81 -0.05 10.36 -3.86
N VAL A 82 -0.37 9.17 -4.39
CA VAL A 82 0.55 8.04 -4.47
C VAL A 82 1.32 8.11 -5.78
N ASN A 83 2.61 8.41 -5.69
CA ASN A 83 3.52 8.31 -6.84
C ASN A 83 4.22 6.94 -6.85
N LEU A 84 4.03 6.18 -7.93
CA LEU A 84 4.64 4.85 -8.12
C LEU A 84 5.98 4.91 -8.87
N LEU A 85 6.36 6.07 -9.42
CA LEU A 85 7.58 6.30 -10.21
C LEU A 85 8.74 6.77 -9.33
#